data_AF-A0A1M4E8U7-F1
#
_entry.id   AF-A0A1M4E8U7-F1
#
_cell.length_a   1.000
_cell.length_b   1.000
_cell.length_c   1.000
_cell.angle_alpha   90.00
_cell.angle_beta   90.00
_cell.angle_gamma   90.00
#
_symmetry.space_group_name_H-M   'P 1'
#
loop_
_entity.id
_entity.type
_entity.pdbx_description
1 polymer ?
#
loop_
_entity_poly.entity_id
_entity_poly.type
_entity_poly.pdbx_seq_one_letter_code
_entity_poly.pdbx_strand_id
1 'polypeptide(L)'
;MVSTIVWGTGNIGRAAIRAVEVHPGLELTAVLVHDPAKIGRDAGELAGLGHRLGVAATADVEAALAAGPGAVVYASSGDIRPSEALADVVRALRAGAVVVTPSLYALYDHRGAPPEVREPVLAAIAEGGGSLFVSGVDPGWANDLLPLLVTGLATTVDVVRCQEIFDYTTYDQPDAVRYLVGMGQPMDYEPPMLAPTVPAMVWGGQVRLIARALGADLDEVREHVERRALKSTVTTASMGAFEAGTQGAVRFEVQGIVGGRPRIVLEHVTRIHPSCAPDWPVAPGGVGAHRVIVEGRPHIEVTVQATDEGGNHSAGGNATAVGRLVGAVEWLVEAGPGLYDALDVPLRPAIGKLGRRRG
;
A
#
# COMPACT_ATOMS: atom_id res chain seq x y z
N MET A 1 -12.71 14.97 18.31
CA MET A 1 -12.03 13.81 17.71
C MET A 1 -12.94 13.26 16.62
N VAL A 2 -12.37 12.76 15.54
CA VAL A 2 -13.13 12.13 14.44
C VAL A 2 -13.40 10.67 14.82
N SER A 3 -14.68 10.32 14.98
CA SER A 3 -15.13 8.94 15.18
C SER A 3 -14.67 8.08 14.00
N THR A 4 -13.87 7.06 14.26
CA THR A 4 -13.16 6.29 13.25
C THR A 4 -13.45 4.79 13.41
N ILE A 5 -13.82 4.16 12.30
CA ILE A 5 -14.00 2.71 12.20
C ILE A 5 -12.78 2.10 11.52
N VAL A 6 -12.31 0.96 12.00
CA VAL A 6 -11.38 0.11 11.24
C VAL A 6 -12.14 -1.07 10.65
N TRP A 7 -12.13 -1.22 9.33
CA TRP A 7 -12.86 -2.29 8.63
C TRP A 7 -11.90 -3.35 8.09
N GLY A 8 -11.79 -4.45 8.82
CA GLY A 8 -10.85 -5.55 8.55
C GLY A 8 -9.71 -5.56 9.58
N THR A 9 -9.30 -6.76 10.01
CA THR A 9 -8.33 -6.97 11.11
C THR A 9 -7.15 -7.87 10.71
N GLY A 10 -6.78 -7.82 9.43
CA GLY A 10 -5.53 -8.42 8.93
C GLY A 10 -4.30 -7.59 9.30
N ASN A 11 -3.18 -7.79 8.60
CA ASN A 11 -1.92 -7.08 8.87
C ASN A 11 -2.09 -5.55 8.83
N ILE A 12 -2.75 -5.01 7.80
CA ILE A 12 -3.10 -3.58 7.71
C ILE A 12 -4.05 -3.17 8.83
N GLY A 13 -5.11 -3.94 9.07
CA GLY A 13 -6.13 -3.62 10.08
C GLY A 13 -5.60 -3.54 11.50
N ARG A 14 -4.69 -4.45 11.87
CA ARG A 14 -3.99 -4.43 13.16
C ARG A 14 -3.15 -3.16 13.32
N ALA A 15 -2.37 -2.82 12.30
CA ALA A 15 -1.60 -1.57 12.28
C ALA A 15 -2.54 -0.34 12.33
N ALA A 16 -3.68 -0.36 11.63
CA ALA A 16 -4.67 0.70 11.64
C ALA A 16 -5.26 0.94 13.02
N ILE A 17 -5.64 -0.11 13.75
CA ILE A 17 -6.12 0.02 15.14
C ILE A 17 -5.05 0.70 16.02
N ARG A 18 -3.78 0.26 15.92
CA ARG A 18 -2.67 0.87 16.67
C ARG A 18 -2.49 2.35 16.33
N ALA A 19 -2.58 2.69 15.05
CA ALA A 19 -2.40 4.06 14.57
C ALA A 19 -3.54 4.99 15.00
N VAL A 20 -4.80 4.54 14.90
CA VAL A 20 -5.98 5.30 15.34
C VAL A 20 -5.92 5.55 16.84
N GLU A 21 -5.61 4.53 17.65
CA GLU A 21 -5.53 4.64 19.11
C GLU A 21 -4.54 5.73 19.58
N VAL A 22 -3.40 5.86 18.91
CA VAL A 22 -2.39 6.85 19.31
C VAL A 22 -2.60 8.22 18.67
N HIS A 23 -3.50 8.35 17.70
CA HIS A 23 -3.74 9.58 16.97
C HIS A 23 -4.58 10.56 17.82
N PRO A 24 -4.10 11.78 18.14
CA PRO A 24 -4.81 12.68 19.05
C PRO A 24 -6.12 13.24 18.48
N GLY A 25 -6.25 13.26 17.15
CA GLY A 25 -7.43 13.74 16.45
C GLY A 25 -8.53 12.69 16.25
N LEU A 26 -8.26 11.40 16.49
CA LEU A 26 -9.16 10.30 16.14
C LEU A 26 -9.60 9.53 17.38
N GLU A 27 -10.75 8.87 17.27
CA GLU A 27 -11.29 7.99 18.30
C GLU A 27 -11.76 6.69 17.63
N LEU A 28 -11.27 5.54 18.09
CA LEU A 28 -11.71 4.24 17.58
C LEU A 28 -13.09 3.91 18.15
N THR A 29 -14.12 3.86 17.29
CA THR A 29 -15.51 3.65 17.72
C THR A 29 -16.08 2.30 17.32
N ALA A 30 -15.56 1.68 16.26
CA ALA A 30 -15.91 0.31 15.89
C ALA A 30 -14.77 -0.40 15.16
N VAL A 31 -14.78 -1.73 15.24
CA VAL A 31 -13.92 -2.62 14.44
C VAL A 31 -14.80 -3.64 13.72
N LEU A 32 -14.78 -3.62 12.39
CA LEU A 32 -15.56 -4.55 11.56
C LEU A 32 -14.73 -5.78 11.19
N VAL A 33 -15.30 -6.95 11.41
CA VAL A 33 -14.71 -8.27 11.10
C VAL A 33 -15.71 -9.15 10.37
N HIS A 34 -15.21 -10.04 9.52
CA HIS A 34 -16.04 -11.07 8.87
C HIS A 34 -15.89 -12.45 9.52
N ASP A 35 -14.74 -12.71 10.16
CA ASP A 35 -14.45 -13.98 10.83
C ASP A 35 -15.29 -14.09 12.10
N PRO A 36 -16.21 -15.08 12.20
CA PRO A 36 -17.05 -15.26 13.38
C PRO A 36 -16.26 -15.44 14.68
N ALA A 37 -15.06 -16.01 14.61
CA ALA A 37 -14.19 -16.20 15.77
C ALA A 37 -13.63 -14.87 16.33
N LYS A 38 -13.77 -13.77 15.57
CA LYS A 38 -13.34 -12.43 15.99
C LYS A 38 -14.47 -11.56 16.52
N ILE A 39 -15.74 -11.94 16.32
CA ILE A 39 -16.88 -11.18 16.82
C ILE A 39 -16.85 -11.15 18.36
N GLY A 40 -17.06 -9.98 18.95
CA GLY A 40 -17.04 -9.74 20.39
C GLY A 40 -15.64 -9.62 21.00
N ARG A 41 -14.57 -9.93 20.27
CA ARG A 41 -13.20 -9.75 20.75
C ARG A 41 -12.84 -8.28 20.82
N ASP A 42 -12.00 -7.91 21.78
CA ASP A 42 -11.57 -6.53 21.98
C ASP A 42 -10.57 -6.09 20.89
N ALA A 43 -10.74 -4.87 20.38
CA ALA A 43 -9.87 -4.28 19.37
C ALA A 43 -8.39 -4.24 19.77
N GLY A 44 -8.09 -3.98 21.05
CA GLY A 44 -6.72 -3.95 21.56
C GLY A 44 -6.07 -5.33 21.59
N GLU A 45 -6.85 -6.39 21.87
CA GLU A 45 -6.40 -7.76 21.75
C GLU A 45 -6.14 -8.15 20.29
N LEU A 46 -7.06 -7.79 19.38
CA LEU A 46 -6.91 -8.05 17.95
C LEU A 46 -5.66 -7.35 17.37
N ALA A 47 -5.38 -6.13 17.84
CA ALA A 47 -4.22 -5.35 17.45
C ALA A 47 -2.93 -5.73 18.19
N GLY A 48 -2.97 -6.61 19.19
CA GLY A 48 -1.80 -7.00 19.97
C GLY A 48 -1.20 -5.86 20.82
N LEU A 49 -2.04 -4.98 21.36
CA LEU A 49 -1.61 -3.82 22.17
C LEU A 49 -1.16 -4.18 23.59
N GLY A 50 -1.42 -5.41 24.05
CA GLY A 50 -1.16 -5.84 25.43
C GLY A 50 -2.13 -5.24 26.47
N HIS A 51 -3.16 -4.52 26.03
CA HIS A 51 -4.25 -4.00 26.84
C HIS A 51 -5.54 -3.92 26.02
N ARG A 52 -6.68 -3.81 26.70
CA ARG A 52 -8.00 -3.70 26.07
C ARG A 52 -8.34 -2.24 25.76
N LEU A 53 -9.01 -2.02 24.63
CA LEU A 53 -9.53 -0.70 24.24
C LEU A 53 -11.01 -0.50 24.61
N GLY A 54 -11.72 -1.57 24.96
CA GLY A 54 -13.16 -1.52 25.26
C GLY A 54 -14.04 -1.49 24.01
N VAL A 55 -13.47 -1.61 22.81
CA VAL A 55 -14.19 -1.66 21.54
C VAL A 55 -14.30 -3.12 21.09
N ALA A 56 -15.51 -3.68 21.15
CA ALA A 56 -15.76 -5.04 20.70
C ALA A 56 -15.91 -5.08 19.16
N ALA A 57 -15.23 -6.03 18.51
CA ALA A 57 -15.37 -6.23 17.08
C ALA A 57 -16.76 -6.79 16.72
N THR A 58 -17.32 -6.34 15.61
CA THR A 58 -18.66 -6.73 15.12
C THR A 58 -18.63 -7.08 13.64
N ALA A 59 -19.61 -7.88 13.21
CA ALA A 59 -19.88 -8.13 11.79
C ALA A 59 -21.03 -7.26 11.25
N ASP A 60 -21.66 -6.45 12.10
CA ASP A 60 -22.78 -5.58 11.74
C ASP A 60 -22.30 -4.28 11.09
N VAL A 61 -22.03 -4.37 9.78
CA VAL A 61 -21.61 -3.25 8.94
C VAL A 61 -22.67 -2.15 8.91
N GLU A 62 -23.94 -2.53 8.79
CA GLU A 62 -25.03 -1.56 8.61
C GLU A 62 -25.24 -0.74 9.87
N ALA A 63 -25.25 -1.35 11.06
CA ALA A 63 -25.32 -0.61 12.32
C ALA A 63 -24.10 0.32 12.51
N ALA A 64 -22.91 -0.14 12.13
CA ALA A 64 -21.69 0.64 12.28
C ALA A 64 -21.67 1.87 11.37
N LEU A 65 -22.15 1.76 10.12
CA LEU A 65 -22.27 2.89 9.20
C LEU A 65 -23.46 3.80 9.54
N ALA A 66 -24.59 3.25 9.99
CA ALA A 66 -25.75 4.02 10.41
C ALA A 66 -25.49 4.91 11.64
N ALA A 67 -24.46 4.59 12.44
CA ALA A 67 -23.99 5.43 13.53
C ALA A 67 -23.32 6.74 13.07
N GLY A 68 -23.08 6.92 11.76
CA GLY A 68 -22.50 8.12 11.17
C GLY A 68 -21.02 8.33 11.54
N PRO A 69 -20.12 7.38 11.24
CA PRO A 69 -18.70 7.54 11.51
C PRO A 69 -18.12 8.70 10.70
N GLY A 70 -17.23 9.48 11.32
CA GLY A 70 -16.51 10.54 10.60
C GLY A 70 -15.46 9.99 9.64
N ALA A 71 -14.90 8.81 9.95
CA ALA A 71 -13.92 8.16 9.10
C ALA A 71 -14.00 6.62 9.13
N VAL A 72 -13.56 6.00 8.04
CA VAL A 72 -13.38 4.56 7.90
C VAL A 72 -11.98 4.29 7.35
N VAL A 73 -11.15 3.61 8.13
CA VAL A 73 -9.92 2.99 7.64
C VAL A 73 -10.28 1.61 7.11
N TYR A 74 -10.45 1.51 5.79
CA TYR A 74 -10.80 0.25 5.16
C TYR A 74 -9.54 -0.58 4.90
N ALA A 75 -9.47 -1.76 5.51
CA ALA A 75 -8.29 -2.61 5.60
C ALA A 75 -8.58 -4.08 5.23
N SER A 76 -9.68 -4.32 4.50
CA SER A 76 -10.02 -5.63 3.95
C SER A 76 -9.41 -5.81 2.57
N SER A 77 -9.07 -7.06 2.19
CA SER A 77 -8.36 -7.33 0.93
C SER A 77 -9.21 -6.92 -0.28
N GLY A 78 -8.60 -6.21 -1.22
CA GLY A 78 -9.15 -5.97 -2.55
C GLY A 78 -8.58 -6.91 -3.62
N ASP A 79 -7.49 -7.62 -3.33
CA ASP A 79 -6.84 -8.54 -4.29
C ASP A 79 -7.74 -9.74 -4.61
N ILE A 80 -8.44 -10.25 -3.60
CA ILE A 80 -9.24 -11.49 -3.70
C ILE A 80 -10.72 -11.17 -3.94
N ARG A 81 -11.16 -9.96 -3.57
CA ARG A 81 -12.57 -9.53 -3.56
C ARG A 81 -12.70 -8.06 -3.97
N PRO A 82 -12.26 -7.70 -5.18
CA PRO A 82 -12.19 -6.30 -5.63
C PRO A 82 -13.57 -5.65 -5.74
N SER A 83 -14.57 -6.40 -6.23
CA SER A 83 -15.94 -5.89 -6.40
C SER A 83 -16.63 -5.65 -5.06
N GLU A 84 -16.46 -6.56 -4.10
CA GLU A 84 -16.98 -6.42 -2.74
C GLU A 84 -16.28 -5.28 -2.01
N ALA A 85 -14.96 -5.13 -2.20
CA ALA A 85 -14.22 -4.02 -1.61
C ALA A 85 -14.70 -2.66 -2.14
N LEU A 86 -14.96 -2.54 -3.44
CA LEU A 86 -15.55 -1.34 -4.02
C LEU A 86 -16.94 -1.07 -3.43
N ALA A 87 -17.79 -2.10 -3.31
CA ALA A 87 -19.12 -1.98 -2.74
C ALA A 87 -19.11 -1.54 -1.26
N ASP A 88 -18.19 -2.07 -0.46
CA ASP A 88 -17.97 -1.69 0.93
C ASP A 88 -17.57 -0.21 1.05
N VAL A 89 -16.59 0.22 0.24
CA VAL A 89 -16.13 1.61 0.20
C VAL A 89 -17.26 2.55 -0.24
N VAL A 90 -18.00 2.20 -1.28
CA VAL A 90 -19.16 2.96 -1.76
C VAL A 90 -20.24 3.12 -0.66
N ARG A 91 -20.49 2.08 0.14
CA ARG A 91 -21.42 2.17 1.29
C ARG A 91 -20.93 3.16 2.35
N ALA A 92 -19.64 3.11 2.69
CA ALA A 92 -19.05 4.03 3.66
C ALA A 92 -19.08 5.50 3.16
N LEU A 93 -18.83 5.73 1.87
CA LEU A 93 -18.91 7.06 1.26
C LEU A 93 -20.33 7.63 1.29
N ARG A 94 -21.35 6.79 1.04
CA ARG A 94 -22.76 7.19 1.14
C ARG A 94 -23.18 7.55 2.56
N ALA A 95 -22.53 6.97 3.58
CA ALA A 95 -22.73 7.34 4.97
C ALA A 95 -22.07 8.69 5.34
N GLY A 96 -21.38 9.35 4.39
CA GLY A 96 -20.71 10.63 4.59
C GLY A 96 -19.33 10.52 5.22
N ALA A 97 -18.76 9.32 5.31
CA ALA A 97 -17.47 9.11 5.95
C ALA A 97 -16.29 9.50 5.04
N VAL A 98 -15.20 9.96 5.67
CA VAL A 98 -13.88 9.94 5.04
C VAL A 98 -13.37 8.50 5.02
N VAL A 99 -13.16 7.94 3.83
CA VAL A 99 -12.64 6.59 3.64
C VAL A 99 -11.18 6.66 3.18
N VAL A 100 -10.31 5.98 3.92
CA VAL A 100 -8.90 5.80 3.55
C VAL A 100 -8.61 4.31 3.39
N THR A 101 -7.94 3.91 2.30
CA THR A 101 -7.76 2.48 1.97
C THR A 101 -6.53 2.21 1.09
N PRO A 102 -5.84 1.07 1.24
CA PRO A 102 -4.87 0.57 0.25
C PRO A 102 -5.50 -0.39 -0.78
N SER A 103 -6.79 -0.71 -0.65
CA SER A 103 -7.35 -1.93 -1.27
C SER A 103 -7.90 -1.76 -2.69
N LEU A 104 -7.88 -0.56 -3.28
CA LEU A 104 -8.51 -0.29 -4.59
C LEU A 104 -7.48 0.22 -5.61
N TYR A 105 -6.60 -0.65 -6.12
CA TYR A 105 -5.44 -0.26 -6.96
C TYR A 105 -5.76 0.72 -8.09
N ALA A 106 -6.86 0.51 -8.81
CA ALA A 106 -7.27 1.38 -9.91
C ALA A 106 -7.46 2.85 -9.50
N LEU A 107 -7.78 3.12 -8.23
CA LEU A 107 -8.09 4.45 -7.71
C LEU A 107 -6.89 5.20 -7.11
N TYR A 108 -5.70 4.60 -7.07
CA TYR A 108 -4.49 5.35 -6.75
C TYR A 108 -4.21 6.48 -7.76
N ASP A 109 -4.55 6.25 -9.03
CA ASP A 109 -4.65 7.27 -10.07
C ASP A 109 -6.12 7.37 -10.51
N HIS A 110 -6.96 7.95 -9.66
CA HIS A 110 -8.40 8.00 -9.90
C HIS A 110 -8.78 8.71 -11.22
N ARG A 111 -7.88 9.52 -11.80
CA ARG A 111 -8.09 10.21 -13.08
C ARG A 111 -8.01 9.25 -14.26
N GLY A 112 -7.12 8.26 -14.18
CA GLY A 112 -6.96 7.18 -15.16
C GLY A 112 -7.72 5.90 -14.83
N ALA A 113 -8.48 5.88 -13.72
CA ALA A 113 -9.27 4.72 -13.31
C ALA A 113 -10.42 4.41 -14.30
N PRO A 114 -10.75 3.12 -14.50
CA PRO A 114 -11.90 2.74 -15.33
C PRO A 114 -13.22 3.35 -14.83
N PRO A 115 -14.11 3.81 -15.73
CA PRO A 115 -15.40 4.41 -15.35
C PRO A 115 -16.24 3.51 -14.43
N GLU A 116 -16.25 2.20 -14.66
CA GLU A 116 -16.99 1.21 -13.85
C GLU A 116 -16.52 1.13 -12.38
N VAL A 117 -15.30 1.57 -12.09
CA VAL A 117 -14.78 1.69 -10.72
C VAL A 117 -14.98 3.12 -10.21
N ARG A 118 -14.71 4.12 -11.04
CA ARG A 118 -14.69 5.54 -10.65
C ARG A 118 -16.07 6.14 -10.48
N GLU A 119 -17.01 5.87 -11.38
CA GLU A 119 -18.34 6.50 -11.38
C GLU A 119 -19.18 6.12 -10.15
N PRO A 120 -19.20 4.85 -9.67
CA PRO A 120 -19.90 4.51 -8.43
C PRO A 120 -19.36 5.28 -7.22
N VAL A 121 -18.04 5.51 -7.16
CA VAL A 121 -17.40 6.29 -6.09
C VAL A 121 -17.82 7.76 -6.16
N LEU A 122 -17.77 8.36 -7.35
CA LEU A 122 -18.18 9.76 -7.53
C LEU A 122 -19.67 9.98 -7.21
N ALA A 123 -20.53 9.04 -7.62
CA ALA A 123 -21.96 9.07 -7.28
C ALA A 123 -22.17 8.97 -5.77
N ALA A 124 -21.48 8.05 -5.09
CA ALA A 124 -21.56 7.90 -3.64
C ALA A 124 -21.11 9.15 -2.88
N ILE A 125 -20.03 9.80 -3.34
CA ILE A 125 -19.55 11.08 -2.79
C ILE A 125 -20.60 12.18 -3.00
N ALA A 126 -21.20 12.28 -4.19
CA ALA A 126 -22.22 13.27 -4.48
C ALA A 126 -23.51 13.06 -3.66
N GLU A 127 -23.88 11.81 -3.38
CA GLU A 127 -25.07 11.45 -2.61
C GLU A 127 -24.87 11.62 -1.09
N GLY A 128 -23.74 11.15 -0.56
CA GLY A 128 -23.50 11.06 0.89
C GLY A 128 -22.59 12.14 1.46
N GLY A 129 -21.77 12.80 0.63
CA GLY A 129 -20.78 13.78 1.08
C GLY A 129 -19.51 13.16 1.68
N GLY A 130 -19.21 11.89 1.43
CA GLY A 130 -17.96 11.26 1.87
C GLY A 130 -16.73 11.69 1.06
N SER A 131 -15.56 11.25 1.50
CA SER A 131 -14.30 11.46 0.77
C SER A 131 -13.54 10.15 0.62
N LEU A 132 -12.83 9.94 -0.49
CA LEU A 132 -12.00 8.76 -0.68
C LEU A 132 -10.55 9.17 -0.94
N PHE A 133 -9.63 8.55 -0.21
CA PHE A 133 -8.21 8.57 -0.49
C PHE A 133 -7.66 7.15 -0.53
N VAL A 134 -7.10 6.77 -1.68
CA VAL A 134 -6.48 5.46 -1.87
C VAL A 134 -4.97 5.62 -1.87
N SER A 135 -4.29 4.97 -0.93
CA SER A 135 -2.83 5.09 -0.75
C SER A 135 -2.26 3.90 0.01
N GLY A 136 -0.93 3.81 0.05
CA GLY A 136 -0.18 2.70 0.63
C GLY A 136 1.30 3.04 0.75
N VAL A 137 2.16 2.01 0.73
CA VAL A 137 3.62 2.20 0.70
C VAL A 137 4.14 2.09 -0.73
N ASP A 138 3.85 0.97 -1.39
CA ASP A 138 4.09 0.69 -2.79
C ASP A 138 2.88 -0.14 -3.30
N PRO A 139 1.95 0.47 -4.04
CA PRO A 139 1.93 1.88 -4.40
C PRO A 139 1.54 2.82 -3.24
N GLY A 140 2.00 4.09 -3.25
CA GLY A 140 1.35 5.17 -2.47
C GLY A 140 2.20 6.12 -1.59
N TRP A 141 3.42 5.76 -1.21
CA TRP A 141 4.32 6.70 -0.51
C TRP A 141 5.72 6.65 -1.12
N ALA A 142 6.26 5.45 -1.25
CA ALA A 142 7.62 5.21 -1.69
C ALA A 142 7.81 5.45 -3.18
N ASN A 143 6.75 5.28 -3.97
CA ASN A 143 6.80 5.29 -5.43
C ASN A 143 5.84 6.30 -6.08
N ASP A 144 5.38 7.29 -5.32
CA ASP A 144 4.60 8.44 -5.79
C ASP A 144 5.03 9.76 -5.14
N LEU A 145 4.80 9.98 -3.85
CA LEU A 145 5.04 11.25 -3.18
C LEU A 145 6.51 11.43 -2.81
N LEU A 146 7.18 10.40 -2.29
CA LEU A 146 8.61 10.45 -2.00
C LEU A 146 9.45 10.84 -3.22
N PRO A 147 9.32 10.21 -4.41
CA PRO A 147 10.08 10.62 -5.57
C PRO A 147 9.80 12.07 -5.97
N LEU A 148 8.56 12.55 -5.87
CA LEU A 148 8.23 13.94 -6.17
C LEU A 148 8.89 14.93 -5.19
N LEU A 149 8.86 14.62 -3.88
CA LEU A 149 9.57 15.43 -2.89
C LEU A 149 11.07 15.49 -3.16
N VAL A 150 11.69 14.36 -3.53
CA VAL A 150 13.13 14.29 -3.85
C VAL A 150 13.44 15.04 -5.14
N THR A 151 12.59 14.95 -6.18
CA THR A 151 12.80 15.69 -7.44
C THR A 151 12.79 17.21 -7.24
N GLY A 152 12.04 17.72 -6.25
CA GLY A 152 12.03 19.14 -5.90
C GLY A 152 13.37 19.67 -5.35
N LEU A 153 14.32 18.79 -5.04
CA LEU A 153 15.68 19.14 -4.61
C LEU A 153 16.69 19.17 -5.76
N ALA A 154 16.29 18.77 -6.97
CA ALA A 154 17.14 18.76 -8.15
C ALA A 154 16.85 19.97 -9.06
N THR A 155 17.90 20.50 -9.69
CA THR A 155 17.81 21.54 -10.72
C THR A 155 17.42 21.00 -12.09
N THR A 156 17.81 19.76 -12.38
CA THR A 156 17.37 19.00 -13.56
C THR A 156 17.05 17.58 -13.15
N VAL A 157 16.03 16.98 -13.77
CA VAL A 157 15.62 15.59 -13.56
C VAL A 157 15.64 14.87 -14.90
N ASP A 158 16.51 13.87 -15.02
CA ASP A 158 16.68 13.06 -16.22
C ASP A 158 15.94 11.74 -16.13
N VAL A 159 15.94 11.07 -14.97
CA VAL A 159 15.22 9.81 -14.72
C VAL A 159 14.81 9.77 -13.25
N VAL A 160 13.58 9.33 -12.98
CA VAL A 160 13.11 8.98 -11.64
C VAL A 160 12.94 7.47 -11.59
N ARG A 161 13.65 6.80 -10.68
CA ARG A 161 13.52 5.37 -10.44
C ARG A 161 13.12 5.12 -8.99
N CYS A 162 12.03 4.39 -8.80
CA CYS A 162 11.59 3.92 -7.49
C CYS A 162 11.74 2.40 -7.46
N GLN A 163 12.45 1.88 -6.47
CA GLN A 163 12.71 0.46 -6.31
C GLN A 163 12.05 -0.05 -5.02
N GLU A 164 11.28 -1.12 -5.13
CA GLU A 164 10.95 -1.99 -4.01
C GLU A 164 11.91 -3.20 -4.05
N ILE A 165 12.74 -3.36 -3.03
CA ILE A 165 13.75 -4.43 -2.98
C ILE A 165 13.53 -5.25 -1.71
N PHE A 166 13.08 -6.49 -1.86
CA PHE A 166 12.76 -7.35 -0.72
C PHE A 166 13.23 -8.79 -0.87
N ASP A 167 13.72 -9.31 0.25
CA ASP A 167 13.98 -10.71 0.48
C ASP A 167 12.84 -11.29 1.32
N TYR A 168 12.17 -12.32 0.78
CA TYR A 168 11.01 -12.96 1.37
C TYR A 168 11.37 -14.09 2.34
N THR A 169 12.64 -14.27 2.71
CA THR A 169 13.08 -15.29 3.68
C THR A 169 12.30 -15.21 4.99
N THR A 170 11.89 -14.00 5.42
CA THR A 170 11.16 -13.76 6.67
C THR A 170 9.68 -13.39 6.47
N TYR A 171 9.16 -13.47 5.25
CA TYR A 171 7.76 -13.15 4.95
C TYR A 171 6.82 -14.24 5.50
N ASP A 172 5.61 -13.84 5.92
CA ASP A 172 4.58 -14.75 6.44
C ASP A 172 3.28 -14.61 5.65
N GLN A 173 3.36 -14.84 4.34
CA GLN A 173 2.23 -14.86 3.42
C GLN A 173 2.42 -15.97 2.36
N PRO A 174 2.43 -17.25 2.78
CA PRO A 174 2.82 -18.37 1.92
C PRO A 174 2.00 -18.45 0.63
N ASP A 175 0.70 -18.23 0.69
CA ASP A 175 -0.17 -18.35 -0.48
C ASP A 175 0.09 -17.24 -1.52
N ALA A 176 0.22 -15.98 -1.08
CA ALA A 176 0.55 -14.88 -1.98
C ALA A 176 1.96 -15.07 -2.58
N VAL A 177 2.94 -15.42 -1.74
CA VAL A 177 4.32 -15.66 -2.18
C VAL A 177 4.40 -16.79 -3.21
N ARG A 178 3.66 -17.88 -3.01
CA ARG A 178 3.72 -19.06 -3.89
C ARG A 178 2.86 -18.92 -5.14
N TYR A 179 1.62 -18.45 -5.00
CA TYR A 179 0.64 -18.50 -6.10
C TYR A 179 0.46 -17.16 -6.80
N LEU A 180 0.52 -16.03 -6.08
CA LEU A 180 0.38 -14.72 -6.71
C LEU A 180 1.71 -14.27 -7.36
N VAL A 181 2.81 -14.40 -6.62
CA VAL A 181 4.16 -14.02 -7.09
C VAL A 181 4.85 -15.16 -7.86
N GLY A 182 4.52 -16.42 -7.55
CA GLY A 182 5.05 -17.60 -8.23
C GLY A 182 6.31 -18.21 -7.61
N MET A 183 6.72 -17.79 -6.40
CA MET A 183 7.94 -18.32 -5.78
C MET A 183 7.77 -19.81 -5.45
N GLY A 184 8.74 -20.64 -5.84
CA GLY A 184 8.66 -22.08 -5.67
C GLY A 184 7.81 -22.80 -6.71
N GLN A 185 7.18 -22.08 -7.64
CA GLN A 185 6.48 -22.68 -8.77
C GLN A 185 7.46 -23.01 -9.90
N PRO A 186 7.12 -23.99 -10.76
CA PRO A 186 7.82 -24.21 -12.02
C PRO A 186 7.98 -22.92 -12.84
N MET A 187 9.06 -22.82 -13.63
CA MET A 187 9.33 -21.61 -14.41
C MET A 187 8.34 -21.38 -15.56
N ASP A 188 7.58 -22.39 -15.96
CA ASP A 188 6.48 -22.32 -16.93
C ASP A 188 5.12 -21.99 -16.28
N TYR A 189 5.04 -21.95 -14.95
CA TYR A 189 3.90 -21.35 -14.26
C TYR A 189 3.81 -19.86 -14.60
N GLU A 190 2.60 -19.37 -14.83
CA GLU A 190 2.29 -17.96 -15.09
C GLU A 190 1.70 -17.32 -13.81
N PRO A 191 2.52 -16.61 -13.01
CA PRO A 191 2.01 -16.01 -11.78
C PRO A 191 1.07 -14.85 -12.13
N PRO A 192 -0.13 -14.74 -11.51
CA PRO A 192 -1.08 -13.69 -11.83
C PRO A 192 -0.52 -12.28 -11.72
N MET A 193 0.37 -12.01 -10.75
CA MET A 193 1.00 -10.69 -10.57
C MET A 193 1.92 -10.30 -11.75
N LEU A 194 2.46 -11.29 -12.45
CA LEU A 194 3.41 -11.11 -13.55
C LEU A 194 2.75 -11.33 -14.92
N ALA A 195 1.45 -11.65 -14.95
CA ALA A 195 0.71 -11.81 -16.19
C ALA A 195 0.76 -10.49 -16.98
N PRO A 196 0.80 -10.56 -18.33
CA PRO A 196 0.84 -9.37 -19.16
C PRO A 196 -0.25 -8.37 -18.76
N THR A 197 0.08 -7.09 -18.72
CA THR A 197 -0.80 -5.96 -18.34
C THR A 197 -1.09 -5.82 -16.85
N VAL A 198 -0.86 -6.85 -16.02
CA VAL A 198 -1.15 -6.78 -14.58
C VAL A 198 -0.20 -5.82 -13.86
N PRO A 199 1.13 -5.82 -14.12
CA PRO A 199 2.00 -4.80 -13.53
C PRO A 199 1.61 -3.37 -13.89
N ALA A 200 1.30 -3.07 -15.15
CA ALA A 200 0.86 -1.74 -15.57
C ALA A 200 -0.52 -1.37 -15.01
N MET A 201 -1.41 -2.35 -14.80
CA MET A 201 -2.68 -2.13 -14.12
C MET A 201 -2.47 -1.67 -12.68
N VAL A 202 -1.54 -2.29 -11.93
CA VAL A 202 -1.30 -1.99 -10.51
C VAL A 202 -0.42 -0.74 -10.32
N TRP A 203 0.69 -0.64 -11.05
CA TRP A 203 1.73 0.39 -10.85
C TRP A 203 1.75 1.48 -11.93
N GLY A 204 1.02 1.30 -13.04
CA GLY A 204 0.98 2.31 -14.11
C GLY A 204 0.31 3.61 -13.67
N GLY A 205 -0.55 3.57 -12.66
CA GLY A 205 -1.16 4.77 -12.07
C GLY A 205 -0.12 5.72 -11.48
N GLN A 206 0.89 5.18 -10.79
CA GLN A 206 1.94 5.95 -10.14
C GLN A 206 2.90 6.55 -11.17
N VAL A 207 3.19 5.82 -12.25
CA VAL A 207 3.92 6.36 -13.40
C VAL A 207 3.20 7.58 -13.97
N ARG A 208 1.88 7.49 -14.20
CA ARG A 208 1.05 8.60 -14.70
C ARG A 208 0.96 9.76 -13.71
N LEU A 209 0.88 9.47 -12.41
CA LEU A 209 0.84 10.47 -11.35
C LEU A 209 2.15 11.26 -11.28
N ILE A 210 3.30 10.57 -11.29
CA ILE A 210 4.62 11.22 -11.32
C ILE A 210 4.78 12.05 -12.59
N ALA A 211 4.42 11.51 -13.76
CA ALA A 211 4.50 12.22 -15.03
C ALA A 211 3.67 13.51 -15.00
N ARG A 212 2.43 13.43 -14.52
CA ARG A 212 1.53 14.58 -14.34
C ARG A 212 2.12 15.65 -13.44
N ALA A 213 2.70 15.26 -12.30
CA ALA A 213 3.32 16.19 -11.36
C ALA A 213 4.58 16.87 -11.91
N LEU A 214 5.34 16.16 -12.75
CA LEU A 214 6.54 16.70 -13.42
C LEU A 214 6.23 17.44 -14.72
N GLY A 215 4.96 17.47 -15.16
CA GLY A 215 4.57 18.08 -16.44
C GLY A 215 5.11 17.34 -17.66
N ALA A 216 5.35 16.04 -17.55
CA ALA A 216 5.86 15.20 -18.63
C ALA A 216 4.71 14.47 -19.36
N ASP A 217 4.75 14.49 -20.69
CA ASP A 217 3.87 13.69 -21.54
C ASP A 217 4.47 12.30 -21.75
N LEU A 218 3.71 11.27 -21.41
CA LEU A 218 4.11 9.88 -21.62
C LEU A 218 3.80 9.45 -23.06
N ASP A 219 4.79 8.89 -23.75
CA ASP A 219 4.59 8.23 -25.04
C ASP A 219 3.84 6.90 -24.85
N GLU A 220 4.25 6.11 -23.86
CA GLU A 220 3.65 4.83 -23.49
C GLU A 220 4.02 4.42 -22.07
N VAL A 221 3.33 3.40 -21.56
CA VAL A 221 3.71 2.65 -20.35
C VAL A 221 4.13 1.24 -20.77
N ARG A 222 5.37 0.85 -20.47
CA ARG A 222 5.95 -0.44 -20.86
C ARG A 222 6.24 -1.31 -19.63
N GLU A 223 5.99 -2.61 -19.77
CA GLU A 223 6.35 -3.62 -18.78
C GLU A 223 7.64 -4.33 -19.20
N HIS A 224 8.49 -4.68 -18.23
CA HIS A 224 9.64 -5.56 -18.42
C HIS A 224 9.69 -6.53 -17.26
N VAL A 225 9.76 -7.84 -17.52
CA VAL A 225 9.75 -8.88 -16.47
C VAL A 225 10.91 -9.84 -16.69
N GLU A 226 11.67 -10.07 -15.63
CA GLU A 226 12.75 -11.05 -15.54
C GLU A 226 12.48 -12.01 -14.38
N ARG A 227 12.69 -13.31 -14.61
CA ARG A 227 12.50 -14.36 -13.60
C ARG A 227 13.78 -15.16 -13.47
N ARG A 228 14.12 -15.57 -12.24
CA ARG A 228 15.31 -16.39 -11.96
C ARG A 228 14.92 -17.64 -11.19
N ALA A 229 15.37 -18.80 -11.68
CA ALA A 229 15.23 -20.06 -10.98
C ALA A 229 16.24 -20.21 -9.83
N LEU A 230 15.88 -20.97 -8.81
CA LEU A 230 16.77 -21.44 -7.76
C LEU A 230 17.81 -22.41 -8.32
N LYS A 231 19.08 -22.18 -8.00
CA LYS A 231 20.17 -23.12 -8.35
C LYS A 231 20.24 -24.34 -7.42
N SER A 232 19.70 -24.22 -6.21
CA SER A 232 19.67 -25.25 -5.17
C SER A 232 18.40 -25.08 -4.35
N THR A 233 17.90 -26.17 -3.75
CA THR A 233 16.78 -26.11 -2.79
C THR A 233 17.18 -25.22 -1.61
N VAL A 234 16.28 -24.32 -1.23
CA VAL A 234 16.42 -23.43 -0.07
C VAL A 234 15.26 -23.64 0.88
N THR A 235 15.41 -23.26 2.15
CA THR A 235 14.34 -23.35 3.15
C THR A 235 14.21 -22.03 3.87
N THR A 236 12.98 -21.51 3.96
CA THR A 236 12.67 -20.33 4.77
C THR A 236 12.07 -20.77 6.10
N ALA A 237 12.21 -19.93 7.13
CA ALA A 237 11.72 -20.27 8.47
C ALA A 237 10.19 -20.37 8.54
N SER A 238 9.48 -19.55 7.76
CA SER A 238 8.02 -19.40 7.79
C SER A 238 7.29 -20.18 6.69
N MET A 239 7.91 -20.41 5.54
CA MET A 239 7.23 -20.98 4.36
C MET A 239 7.80 -22.33 3.90
N GLY A 240 8.81 -22.86 4.61
CA GLY A 240 9.38 -24.17 4.32
C GLY A 240 10.27 -24.19 3.09
N ALA A 241 10.34 -25.35 2.42
CA ALA A 241 11.27 -25.57 1.31
C ALA A 241 10.79 -24.95 -0.02
N PHE A 242 11.75 -24.52 -0.83
CA PHE A 242 11.60 -24.09 -2.22
C PHE A 242 12.64 -24.85 -3.06
N GLU A 243 12.17 -25.64 -4.01
CA GLU A 243 13.01 -26.63 -4.70
C GLU A 243 13.92 -26.00 -5.77
N ALA A 244 15.09 -26.61 -6.00
CA ALA A 244 15.95 -26.25 -7.12
C ALA A 244 15.19 -26.29 -8.45
N GLY A 245 15.47 -25.34 -9.35
CA GLY A 245 14.82 -25.22 -10.66
C GLY A 245 13.48 -24.47 -10.65
N THR A 246 12.87 -24.25 -9.48
CA THR A 246 11.66 -23.42 -9.35
C THR A 246 12.01 -21.94 -9.28
N GLN A 247 11.04 -21.04 -9.49
CA GLN A 247 11.26 -19.60 -9.41
C GLN A 247 11.73 -19.20 -8.00
N GLY A 248 12.88 -18.55 -7.92
CA GLY A 248 13.46 -18.04 -6.67
C GLY A 248 13.58 -16.52 -6.61
N ALA A 249 13.51 -15.82 -7.74
CA ALA A 249 13.48 -14.37 -7.78
C ALA A 249 12.69 -13.87 -8.99
N VAL A 250 12.10 -12.68 -8.82
CA VAL A 250 11.47 -11.91 -9.89
C VAL A 250 11.94 -10.47 -9.84
N ARG A 251 12.17 -9.90 -11.01
CA ARG A 251 12.42 -8.49 -11.21
C ARG A 251 11.47 -7.98 -12.28
N PHE A 252 10.70 -6.95 -12.00
CA PHE A 252 9.91 -6.31 -13.04
C PHE A 252 10.00 -4.79 -12.97
N GLU A 253 9.80 -4.16 -14.11
CA GLU A 253 9.73 -2.70 -14.26
C GLU A 253 8.42 -2.31 -14.93
N VAL A 254 7.79 -1.26 -14.40
CA VAL A 254 6.74 -0.49 -15.09
C VAL A 254 7.33 0.86 -15.43
N GLN A 255 7.47 1.12 -16.73
CA GLN A 255 8.27 2.21 -17.28
C GLN A 255 7.37 3.23 -17.97
N GLY A 256 7.41 4.48 -17.53
CA GLY A 256 6.92 5.63 -18.26
C GLY A 256 7.95 6.06 -19.30
N ILE A 257 7.59 5.92 -20.57
CA ILE A 257 8.43 6.31 -21.70
C ILE A 257 8.17 7.77 -22.04
N VAL A 258 9.23 8.58 -22.13
CA VAL A 258 9.17 9.99 -22.55
C VAL A 258 10.31 10.26 -23.54
N GLY A 259 9.96 10.67 -24.75
CA GLY A 259 10.90 10.83 -25.87
C GLY A 259 11.58 9.50 -26.25
N GLY A 260 10.82 8.40 -26.24
CA GLY A 260 11.32 7.06 -26.59
C GLY A 260 12.30 6.44 -25.58
N ARG A 261 12.42 6.98 -24.36
CA ARG A 261 13.29 6.46 -23.29
C ARG A 261 12.52 6.27 -21.98
N PRO A 262 12.85 5.25 -21.17
CA PRO A 262 12.28 5.10 -19.84
C PRO A 262 12.78 6.23 -18.92
N ARG A 263 11.88 7.14 -18.53
CA ARG A 263 12.20 8.31 -17.68
C ARG A 263 11.60 8.22 -16.29
N ILE A 264 10.53 7.46 -16.12
CA ILE A 264 9.93 7.16 -14.83
C ILE A 264 9.87 5.65 -14.72
N VAL A 265 10.56 5.06 -13.74
CA VAL A 265 10.69 3.61 -13.64
C VAL A 265 10.31 3.15 -12.25
N LEU A 266 9.26 2.35 -12.16
CA LEU A 266 8.92 1.62 -10.93
C LEU A 266 9.46 0.22 -11.08
N GLU A 267 10.33 -0.19 -10.17
CA GLU A 267 11.07 -1.45 -10.25
C GLU A 267 10.83 -2.26 -8.98
N HIS A 268 10.46 -3.52 -9.14
CA HIS A 268 10.34 -4.45 -8.02
C HIS A 268 11.39 -5.53 -8.18
N VAL A 269 12.12 -5.80 -7.10
CA VAL A 269 13.16 -6.82 -7.03
C VAL A 269 12.88 -7.69 -5.81
N THR A 270 12.34 -8.87 -6.06
CA THR A 270 11.97 -9.80 -4.99
C THR A 270 12.69 -11.12 -5.14
N ARG A 271 13.18 -11.68 -4.03
CA ARG A 271 13.81 -13.00 -3.98
C ARG A 271 13.33 -13.77 -2.76
N ILE A 272 13.27 -15.09 -2.85
CA ILE A 272 12.88 -15.95 -1.72
C ILE A 272 14.04 -16.29 -0.79
N HIS A 273 15.27 -16.04 -1.24
CA HIS A 273 16.50 -16.31 -0.50
C HIS A 273 17.65 -15.46 -1.05
N PRO A 274 18.61 -14.99 -0.22
CA PRO A 274 19.67 -14.08 -0.65
C PRO A 274 20.64 -14.69 -1.67
N SER A 275 20.68 -16.01 -1.80
CA SER A 275 21.50 -16.69 -2.82
C SER A 275 20.90 -16.64 -4.24
N CYS A 276 19.63 -16.24 -4.40
CA CYS A 276 18.99 -16.14 -5.71
C CYS A 276 19.09 -14.73 -6.29
N ALA A 277 19.56 -14.63 -7.53
CA ALA A 277 19.82 -13.37 -8.23
C ALA A 277 20.63 -12.33 -7.40
N PRO A 278 21.81 -12.70 -6.88
CA PRO A 278 22.66 -11.78 -6.10
C PRO A 278 23.26 -10.66 -6.95
N ASP A 279 23.19 -10.79 -8.27
CA ASP A 279 23.57 -9.78 -9.27
C ASP A 279 22.53 -8.67 -9.44
N TRP A 280 21.32 -8.83 -8.91
CA TRP A 280 20.27 -7.80 -8.93
C TRP A 280 20.40 -6.82 -7.75
N PRO A 281 19.72 -5.65 -7.79
CA PRO A 281 19.75 -4.69 -6.68
C PRO A 281 19.43 -5.32 -5.32
N VAL A 282 20.17 -4.91 -4.28
CA VAL A 282 20.01 -5.40 -2.90
C VAL A 282 19.75 -4.21 -1.98
N ALA A 283 18.82 -4.39 -1.04
CA ALA A 283 18.53 -3.42 0.01
C ALA A 283 19.75 -3.26 0.93
N PRO A 284 19.99 -2.06 1.51
CA PRO A 284 20.93 -1.93 2.62
C PRO A 284 20.58 -2.91 3.74
N GLY A 285 21.57 -3.65 4.26
CA GLY A 285 21.33 -4.71 5.25
C GLY A 285 20.71 -6.01 4.69
N GLY A 286 20.42 -6.08 3.38
CA GLY A 286 20.10 -7.33 2.68
C GLY A 286 18.68 -7.84 2.78
N VAL A 287 17.78 -7.19 3.55
CA VAL A 287 16.43 -7.71 3.81
C VAL A 287 15.35 -6.99 3.02
N GLY A 288 15.10 -5.71 3.30
CA GLY A 288 13.98 -4.99 2.68
C GLY A 288 14.18 -3.48 2.72
N ALA A 289 13.92 -2.83 1.60
CA ALA A 289 13.92 -1.37 1.50
C ALA A 289 13.11 -0.86 0.30
N HIS A 290 12.62 0.36 0.43
CA HIS A 290 12.18 1.17 -0.69
C HIS A 290 13.26 2.20 -1.02
N ARG A 291 13.60 2.37 -2.29
CA ARG A 291 14.64 3.31 -2.73
C ARG A 291 14.13 4.21 -3.84
N VAL A 292 14.38 5.50 -3.72
CA VAL A 292 14.18 6.48 -4.78
C VAL A 292 15.55 6.94 -5.28
N ILE A 293 15.72 6.91 -6.60
CA ILE A 293 16.89 7.42 -7.31
C ILE A 293 16.39 8.48 -8.28
N VAL A 294 16.90 9.70 -8.14
CA VAL A 294 16.70 10.80 -9.08
C VAL A 294 18.02 11.02 -9.80
N GLU A 295 18.07 10.58 -11.06
CA GLU A 295 19.15 10.94 -11.98
C GLU A 295 18.94 12.37 -12.45
N GLY A 296 19.98 13.19 -12.40
CA GLY A 296 19.91 14.60 -12.73
C GLY A 296 21.00 15.41 -12.08
N ARG A 297 20.68 16.64 -11.69
CA ARG A 297 21.63 17.55 -11.04
C ARG A 297 21.06 18.11 -9.74
N PRO A 298 21.55 17.66 -8.56
CA PRO A 298 22.46 16.53 -8.38
C PRO A 298 21.79 15.17 -8.64
N HIS A 299 22.60 14.11 -8.68
CA HIS A 299 22.10 12.74 -8.49
C HIS A 299 21.73 12.55 -7.01
N ILE A 300 20.52 12.08 -6.73
CA ILE A 300 20.03 11.89 -5.35
C ILE A 300 19.53 10.46 -5.19
N GLU A 301 20.01 9.77 -4.16
CA GLU A 301 19.49 8.47 -3.74
C GLU A 301 18.97 8.57 -2.31
N VAL A 302 17.72 8.12 -2.09
CA VAL A 302 17.09 8.01 -0.78
C VAL A 302 16.64 6.57 -0.58
N THR A 303 17.13 5.91 0.46
CA THR A 303 16.66 4.58 0.84
C THR A 303 15.92 4.64 2.18
N VAL A 304 14.71 4.09 2.22
CA VAL A 304 13.85 4.01 3.40
C VAL A 304 13.71 2.55 3.83
N GLN A 305 13.97 2.30 5.11
CA GLN A 305 13.77 1.00 5.74
C GLN A 305 12.82 1.16 6.92
N ALA A 306 11.69 0.47 6.86
CA ALA A 306 10.74 0.39 7.96
C ALA A 306 10.71 -1.04 8.49
N THR A 307 10.60 -1.17 9.82
CA THR A 307 10.37 -2.45 10.50
C THR A 307 9.31 -2.26 11.58
N ASP A 308 8.54 -3.30 11.85
CA ASP A 308 7.61 -3.38 12.99
C ASP A 308 7.56 -4.84 13.48
N GLU A 309 6.74 -5.16 14.48
CA GLU A 309 6.45 -6.53 14.94
C GLU A 309 7.70 -7.41 15.09
N GLY A 310 8.71 -6.93 15.83
CA GLY A 310 9.95 -7.66 16.07
C GLY A 310 11.00 -7.55 14.96
N GLY A 311 10.97 -6.47 14.17
CA GLY A 311 11.96 -6.21 13.11
C GLY A 311 11.52 -6.67 11.72
N ASN A 312 10.25 -7.07 11.55
CA ASN A 312 9.68 -7.49 10.29
C ASN A 312 9.50 -6.29 9.34
N HIS A 313 10.14 -6.34 8.17
CA HIS A 313 10.09 -5.27 7.18
C HIS A 313 8.74 -5.18 6.45
N SER A 314 8.04 -6.29 6.23
CA SER A 314 6.68 -6.28 5.67
C SER A 314 5.70 -5.62 6.65
N ALA A 315 5.81 -5.93 7.94
CA ALA A 315 5.06 -5.23 8.99
C ALA A 315 5.40 -3.73 9.03
N GLY A 316 6.68 -3.39 8.84
CA GLY A 316 7.13 -2.01 8.68
C GLY A 316 6.46 -1.28 7.51
N GLY A 317 6.43 -1.90 6.33
CA GLY A 317 5.73 -1.35 5.16
C GLY A 317 4.24 -1.15 5.40
N ASN A 318 3.57 -2.12 6.02
CA ASN A 318 2.16 -2.02 6.43
C ASN A 318 1.93 -0.85 7.40
N ALA A 319 2.80 -0.69 8.40
CA ALA A 319 2.72 0.40 9.36
C ALA A 319 2.96 1.77 8.70
N THR A 320 3.89 1.85 7.73
CA THR A 320 4.12 3.07 6.94
C THR A 320 2.90 3.43 6.09
N ALA A 321 2.31 2.47 5.38
CA ALA A 321 1.09 2.64 4.60
C ALA A 321 -0.06 3.15 5.48
N VAL A 322 -0.28 2.51 6.64
CA VAL A 322 -1.28 2.93 7.60
C VAL A 322 -1.01 4.33 8.14
N GLY A 323 0.25 4.67 8.45
CA GLY A 323 0.62 6.01 8.91
C GLY A 323 0.22 7.08 7.90
N ARG A 324 0.42 6.82 6.60
CA ARG A 324 0.02 7.71 5.51
C ARG A 324 -1.51 7.86 5.42
N LEU A 325 -2.24 6.76 5.54
CA LEU A 325 -3.70 6.72 5.44
C LEU A 325 -4.37 7.39 6.65
N VAL A 326 -4.02 6.94 7.85
CA VAL A 326 -4.59 7.47 9.12
C VAL A 326 -4.22 8.93 9.30
N GLY A 327 -2.98 9.32 9.00
CA GLY A 327 -2.54 10.72 9.08
C GLY A 327 -3.21 11.67 8.09
N ALA A 328 -3.90 11.15 7.06
CA ALA A 328 -4.65 11.96 6.10
C ALA A 328 -6.06 12.33 6.58
N VAL A 329 -6.61 11.59 7.56
CA VAL A 329 -8.04 11.67 7.91
C VAL A 329 -8.47 13.09 8.31
N GLU A 330 -7.73 13.76 9.19
CA GLU A 330 -8.09 15.12 9.61
C GLU A 330 -8.05 16.13 8.45
N TRP A 331 -7.05 16.03 7.58
CA TRP A 331 -6.97 16.89 6.40
C TRP A 331 -8.15 16.65 5.46
N LEU A 332 -8.54 15.39 5.25
CA LEU A 332 -9.67 15.03 4.39
C LEU A 332 -11.01 15.52 4.95
N VAL A 333 -11.18 15.48 6.28
CA VAL A 333 -12.35 16.08 6.95
C VAL A 333 -12.39 17.60 6.70
N GLU A 334 -11.26 18.28 6.80
CA GLU A 334 -11.15 19.72 6.55
C GLU A 334 -11.35 20.09 5.06
N ALA A 335 -10.83 19.26 4.14
CA ALA A 335 -10.88 19.49 2.70
C ALA A 335 -12.30 19.30 2.11
N GLY A 336 -13.15 18.52 2.78
CA GLY A 336 -14.52 18.26 2.39
C GLY A 336 -14.68 17.06 1.44
N PRO A 337 -15.90 16.85 0.92
CA PRO A 337 -16.23 15.70 0.07
C PRO A 337 -15.40 15.68 -1.22
N GLY A 338 -14.83 14.52 -1.58
CA GLY A 338 -14.04 14.41 -2.80
C GLY A 338 -13.30 13.09 -2.99
N LEU A 339 -12.81 12.87 -4.20
CA LEU A 339 -11.94 11.75 -4.55
C LEU A 339 -10.54 12.34 -4.77
N TYR A 340 -9.61 12.00 -3.88
CA TYR A 340 -8.30 12.62 -3.78
C TYR A 340 -7.18 11.65 -4.18
N ASP A 341 -6.14 12.14 -4.83
CA ASP A 341 -4.88 11.42 -5.06
C ASP A 341 -3.72 11.94 -4.19
N ALA A 342 -2.54 11.34 -4.35
CA ALA A 342 -1.35 11.69 -3.58
C ALA A 342 -0.85 13.13 -3.84
N LEU A 343 -1.22 13.77 -4.95
CA LEU A 343 -0.87 15.16 -5.24
C LEU A 343 -1.77 16.16 -4.52
N ASP A 344 -3.00 15.75 -4.18
CA ASP A 344 -3.94 16.59 -3.45
C ASP A 344 -3.67 16.55 -1.93
N VAL A 345 -3.42 15.36 -1.38
CA VAL A 345 -3.31 15.15 0.06
C VAL A 345 -1.87 15.43 0.54
N PRO A 346 -1.62 16.45 1.38
CA PRO A 346 -0.27 16.78 1.82
C PRO A 346 0.31 15.73 2.78
N LEU A 347 1.64 15.59 2.77
CA LEU A 347 2.36 14.89 3.84
C LEU A 347 2.53 15.82 5.03
N ARG A 348 1.73 15.61 6.08
CA ARG A 348 1.85 16.34 7.35
C ARG A 348 2.87 15.63 8.27
N PRO A 349 3.66 16.36 9.07
CA PRO A 349 4.47 15.75 10.13
C PRO A 349 3.59 14.94 11.10
N ALA A 350 4.11 13.82 11.59
CA ALA A 350 3.37 12.97 12.52
C ALA A 350 3.10 13.70 13.85
N ILE A 351 1.86 13.62 14.32
CA ILE A 351 1.48 14.09 15.65
C ILE A 351 1.58 12.90 16.62
N GLY A 352 2.46 12.99 17.62
CA GLY A 352 2.78 11.85 18.48
C GLY A 352 3.30 12.22 19.86
N LYS A 353 3.93 11.23 20.53
CA LYS A 353 4.35 11.33 21.94
C LYS A 353 5.36 12.45 22.21
N LEU A 354 6.13 12.90 21.21
CA LEU A 354 7.10 13.99 21.36
C LEU A 354 6.43 15.30 21.80
N GLY A 355 5.16 15.54 21.42
CA GLY A 355 4.40 16.74 21.79
C GLY A 355 3.42 16.56 22.95
N ARG A 356 3.15 15.32 23.41
CA ARG A 356 2.21 15.08 24.52
C ARG A 356 2.92 15.33 25.86
N ARG A 357 2.65 16.47 26.49
CA ARG A 357 2.79 16.56 27.96
C ARG A 357 1.78 15.59 28.56
N ARG A 358 2.25 14.53 29.22
CA ARG A 358 1.39 13.70 30.08
C ARG A 358 0.86 14.61 31.18
N GLY A 359 -0.41 14.99 31.09
CA GLY A 359 -1.18 15.55 32.20
C GLY A 359 -1.57 14.46 33.16
#